data_AF-A0A7X6TZ42-F1
#
_entry.id   AF-A0A7X6TZ42-F1
#
_cell.length_a   1.000
_cell.length_b   1.000
_cell.length_c   1.000
_cell.angle_alpha   90.00
_cell.angle_beta   90.00
_cell.angle_gamma   90.00
#
_symmetry.space_group_name_H-M   'P 1'
#
loop_
_entity.id
_entity.type
_entity.pdbx_description
1 polymer ?
#
loop_
_entity_poly.entity_id
_entity_poly.type
_entity_poly.pdbx_seq_one_letter_code
_entity_poly.pdbx_strand_id
1 'polypeptide(L)'
;MMKPVSKGGENRTTYKGVTDMATKRINIKAAILIGLLTALFNFAVFYVGVGIFLETPLLFTNYLAMAVLSLAIGVFSFIFMLFRMFYAAGLFTAGLLVGSAFMLSTFWKGVAGWEDIIGLLSFFVFLGIGLVTGLLVQLIVFLVNKSRKA
;
A
#
# COMPACT_ATOMS: atom_id res chain seq x y z
N MET A 1 9.60 -72.32 -30.24
CA MET A 1 10.35 -71.27 -29.53
C MET A 1 9.47 -70.02 -29.44
N MET A 2 8.82 -69.80 -28.30
CA MET A 2 7.97 -68.62 -28.05
C MET A 2 8.84 -67.46 -27.55
N LYS A 3 8.69 -66.28 -28.16
CA LYS A 3 9.29 -65.02 -27.69
C LYS A 3 8.44 -64.43 -26.55
N PRO A 4 9.06 -63.82 -25.51
CA PRO A 4 8.32 -63.24 -24.41
C PRO A 4 7.68 -61.90 -24.78
N VAL A 5 6.46 -61.70 -24.27
CA VAL A 5 5.64 -60.49 -24.40
C VAL A 5 6.26 -59.36 -23.55
N SER A 6 6.55 -58.25 -24.22
CA SER A 6 7.09 -57.02 -23.63
C SER A 6 6.05 -56.35 -22.73
N LYS A 7 6.42 -56.10 -21.47
CA LYS A 7 5.58 -55.48 -20.44
C LYS A 7 5.33 -54.00 -20.77
N GLY A 8 4.07 -53.60 -20.65
CA GLY A 8 3.59 -52.24 -20.86
C GLY A 8 4.35 -51.21 -20.03
N GLY A 9 4.86 -50.19 -20.73
CA GLY A 9 5.37 -48.96 -20.15
C GLY A 9 4.23 -48.19 -19.49
N GLU A 10 4.20 -48.25 -18.17
CA GLU A 10 3.33 -47.48 -17.32
C GLU A 10 3.66 -45.98 -17.48
N ASN A 11 2.78 -45.24 -18.16
CA ASN A 11 2.85 -43.80 -18.37
C ASN A 11 2.84 -43.05 -17.01
N ARG A 12 4.03 -42.76 -16.47
CA ARG A 12 4.22 -41.96 -15.25
C ARG A 12 4.70 -40.53 -15.55
N THR A 13 4.03 -39.79 -16.42
CA THR A 13 4.39 -38.40 -16.72
C THR A 13 3.29 -37.37 -16.44
N THR A 14 2.08 -37.79 -16.08
CA THR A 14 0.90 -36.89 -16.07
C THR A 14 0.50 -36.30 -14.71
N TYR A 15 1.38 -36.34 -13.69
CA TYR A 15 1.06 -35.75 -12.37
C TYR A 15 2.10 -34.76 -11.84
N LYS A 16 3.03 -34.29 -12.69
CA LYS A 16 4.04 -33.29 -12.27
C LYS A 16 3.67 -31.85 -12.66
N GLY A 17 2.62 -31.65 -13.46
CA GLY A 17 2.22 -30.33 -13.98
C GLY A 17 1.16 -29.57 -13.17
N VAL A 18 0.54 -30.19 -12.15
CA VAL A 18 -0.59 -29.58 -11.41
C VAL A 18 -0.14 -28.93 -10.09
N THR A 19 0.98 -29.38 -9.51
CA THR A 19 1.53 -28.82 -8.26
C THR A 19 2.51 -27.67 -8.49
N ASP A 20 2.86 -27.39 -9.75
CA ASP A 20 3.70 -26.26 -10.16
C ASP A 20 2.87 -25.02 -10.55
N MET A 21 1.63 -24.93 -10.07
CA MET A 21 0.96 -23.63 -9.87
C MET A 21 1.57 -22.92 -8.66
N ALA A 22 2.89 -22.73 -8.76
CA ALA A 22 3.66 -21.58 -8.35
C ALA A 22 3.01 -20.76 -7.24
N THR A 23 3.20 -21.23 -6.01
CA THR A 23 3.26 -20.42 -4.79
C THR A 23 4.31 -19.34 -5.01
N LYS A 24 3.92 -18.28 -5.73
CA LYS A 24 4.74 -17.12 -6.04
C LYS A 24 4.99 -16.43 -4.70
N ARG A 25 6.08 -16.83 -4.02
CA ARG A 25 6.36 -16.48 -2.62
C ARG A 25 6.09 -14.99 -2.40
N ILE A 26 5.09 -14.71 -1.58
CA ILE A 26 4.80 -13.35 -1.14
C ILE A 26 6.04 -12.90 -0.36
N ASN A 27 6.67 -11.80 -0.77
CA ASN A 27 7.83 -11.28 -0.09
C ASN A 27 7.37 -10.45 1.13
N ILE A 28 6.93 -11.17 2.18
CA ILE A 28 6.38 -10.57 3.40
C ILE A 28 7.38 -9.59 4.02
N LYS A 29 8.68 -9.91 4.01
CA LYS A 29 9.73 -9.02 4.52
C LYS A 29 9.74 -7.67 3.80
N ALA A 30 9.63 -7.67 2.48
CA ALA A 30 9.55 -6.43 1.69
C ALA A 30 8.25 -5.66 1.98
N ALA A 31 7.11 -6.35 2.12
CA ALA A 31 5.85 -5.69 2.46
C ALA A 31 5.91 -5.02 3.84
N ILE A 32 6.46 -5.70 4.86
CA ILE A 32 6.67 -5.14 6.21
C ILE A 32 7.58 -3.91 6.14
N LEU A 33 8.69 -4.02 5.42
CA LEU A 33 9.64 -2.92 5.27
C LEU A 33 8.98 -1.69 4.64
N ILE A 34 8.19 -1.86 3.57
CA ILE A 34 7.51 -0.76 2.89
C ILE A 34 6.42 -0.15 3.79
N GLY A 35 5.63 -0.97 4.48
CA GLY A 35 4.63 -0.49 5.43
C GLY A 35 5.26 0.33 6.57
N LEU A 36 6.37 -0.16 7.13
CA LEU A 36 7.11 0.52 8.19
C LEU A 36 7.72 1.85 7.68
N LEU A 37 8.36 1.84 6.51
CA LEU A 37 8.90 3.05 5.90
C LEU A 37 7.82 4.10 5.64
N THR A 38 6.64 3.67 5.19
CA THR A 38 5.52 4.59 4.96
C THR A 38 5.00 5.16 6.28
N ALA A 39 4.89 4.33 7.33
CA ALA A 39 4.50 4.81 8.65
C ALA A 39 5.52 5.81 9.23
N LEU A 40 6.81 5.52 9.13
CA LEU A 40 7.88 6.42 9.59
C LEU A 40 7.90 7.74 8.82
N PHE A 41 7.77 7.67 7.49
CA PHE A 41 7.67 8.84 6.63
C PHE A 41 6.47 9.71 7.04
N ASN A 42 5.29 9.09 7.18
CA ASN A 42 4.08 9.81 7.55
C ASN A 42 4.19 10.43 8.94
N PHE A 43 4.75 9.70 9.91
CA PHE A 43 4.99 10.21 11.25
C PHE A 43 5.92 11.43 11.23
N ALA A 44 7.01 11.36 10.46
CA ALA A 44 7.94 12.48 10.31
C ALA A 44 7.26 13.71 9.68
N VAL A 45 6.42 13.50 8.65
CA VAL A 45 5.64 14.59 8.02
C VAL A 45 4.68 15.24 9.02
N PHE A 46 3.94 14.46 9.80
CA PHE A 46 3.05 14.99 10.83
C PHE A 46 3.81 15.69 11.96
N TYR A 47 4.93 15.13 12.40
CA TYR A 47 5.77 15.74 13.43
C TYR A 47 6.32 17.10 12.98
N VAL A 48 6.84 17.20 11.75
CA VAL A 48 7.29 18.48 11.18
C VAL A 48 6.10 19.42 10.99
N GLY A 49 4.99 18.93 10.44
CA GLY A 49 3.79 19.72 10.19
C GLY A 49 3.21 20.35 11.45
N VAL A 50 2.83 19.52 12.43
CA VAL A 50 2.14 19.97 13.64
C VAL A 50 3.12 20.50 14.69
N GLY A 51 4.30 19.87 14.81
CA GLY A 51 5.26 20.22 15.85
C GLY A 51 6.09 21.45 15.55
N ILE A 52 6.51 21.63 14.29
CA ILE A 52 7.38 22.74 13.91
C ILE A 52 6.57 23.91 13.35
N PHE A 53 5.64 23.66 12.43
CA PHE A 53 4.94 24.78 11.77
C PHE A 53 3.78 25.38 12.56
N LEU A 54 3.07 24.57 13.36
CA LEU A 54 1.94 25.08 14.14
C LEU A 54 2.36 25.62 15.52
N GLU A 55 3.61 25.44 15.92
CA GLU A 55 4.17 25.80 17.25
C GLU A 55 3.30 25.34 18.44
N THR A 56 2.44 24.34 18.22
CA THR A 56 1.51 23.87 19.24
C THR A 56 2.26 23.04 20.29
N PRO A 57 1.94 23.20 21.59
CA PRO A 57 2.53 22.38 22.63
C PRO A 57 2.14 20.92 22.39
N LEU A 58 3.13 20.12 21.97
CA LEU A 58 2.93 18.70 21.70
C LEU A 58 2.78 17.94 23.02
N LEU A 59 1.52 17.80 23.46
CA LEU A 59 1.16 16.90 24.54
C LEU A 59 1.37 15.44 24.11
N PHE A 60 1.58 14.56 25.09
CA PHE A 60 1.74 13.12 24.86
C PHE A 60 0.61 12.53 23.99
N THR A 61 -0.61 13.02 24.18
CA THR A 61 -1.79 12.63 23.39
C THR A 61 -1.63 12.89 21.89
N ASN A 62 -0.96 13.98 21.50
CA ASN A 62 -0.75 14.34 20.10
C ASN A 62 0.25 13.39 19.44
N TYR A 63 1.34 13.06 20.16
CA TYR A 63 2.31 12.07 19.69
C TYR A 63 1.65 10.71 19.46
N LEU A 64 0.80 10.29 20.40
CA LEU A 64 0.09 9.02 20.28
C LEU A 64 -0.87 9.02 19.09
N ALA A 65 -1.63 10.11 18.89
CA ALA A 65 -2.53 10.25 17.75
C ALA A 65 -1.77 10.20 16.41
N MET A 66 -0.66 10.94 16.29
CA MET A 66 0.20 10.93 15.11
C MET A 66 0.79 9.54 14.85
N ALA A 67 1.23 8.84 15.89
CA ALA A 67 1.76 7.48 15.78
C ALA A 67 0.70 6.50 15.28
N VAL A 68 -0.49 6.50 15.88
CA VAL A 68 -1.60 5.60 15.50
C VAL A 68 -2.03 5.85 14.05
N LEU A 69 -2.22 7.11 13.66
CA LEU A 69 -2.59 7.47 12.30
C LEU A 69 -1.53 7.03 11.28
N SER A 70 -0.26 7.27 11.60
CA SER A 70 0.85 6.88 10.73
C SER A 70 0.97 5.37 10.58
N LEU A 71 0.73 4.63 11.66
CA LEU A 71 0.69 3.17 11.62
C LEU A 71 -0.46 2.66 10.75
N ALA A 72 -1.66 3.26 10.87
CA ALA A 72 -2.80 2.91 10.03
C ALA A 72 -2.49 3.12 8.53
N ILE A 73 -1.85 4.23 8.18
CA ILE A 73 -1.40 4.53 6.82
C ILE A 73 -0.33 3.53 6.34
N GLY A 74 0.61 3.16 7.21
CA GLY A 74 1.59 2.11 6.94
C GLY A 74 0.94 0.74 6.70
N VAL A 75 -0.12 0.41 7.43
CA VAL A 75 -0.89 -0.83 7.25
C VAL A 75 -1.53 -0.90 5.86
N PHE A 76 -2.08 0.20 5.33
CA PHE A 76 -2.59 0.20 3.96
C PHE A 76 -1.49 -0.11 2.93
N SER A 77 -0.32 0.50 3.08
CA SER A 77 0.83 0.22 2.20
C SER A 77 1.33 -1.21 2.32
N PHE A 78 1.37 -1.75 3.54
CA PHE A 78 1.68 -3.15 3.81
C PHE A 78 0.70 -4.08 3.09
N ILE A 79 -0.62 -3.84 3.20
CA ILE A 79 -1.66 -4.63 2.55
C ILE A 79 -1.48 -4.60 1.03
N PHE A 80 -1.29 -3.42 0.43
CA PHE A 80 -1.12 -3.33 -1.03
C PHE A 80 0.11 -4.11 -1.52
N MET A 81 1.22 -4.07 -0.79
CA MET A 81 2.42 -4.85 -1.14
C MET A 81 2.24 -6.35 -0.90
N LEU A 82 1.55 -6.75 0.17
CA LEU A 82 1.24 -8.15 0.48
C LEU A 82 0.41 -8.79 -0.62
N PHE A 83 -0.61 -8.10 -1.12
CA PHE A 83 -1.47 -8.54 -2.23
C PHE A 83 -0.92 -8.19 -3.61
N ARG A 84 0.27 -7.60 -3.71
CA ARG A 84 0.93 -7.21 -4.96
C ARG A 84 0.07 -6.28 -5.84
N MET A 85 -0.72 -5.43 -5.21
CA MET A 85 -1.58 -4.44 -5.85
C MET A 85 -0.74 -3.20 -6.23
N PHE A 86 0.18 -3.37 -7.19
CA PHE A 86 1.16 -2.32 -7.53
C PHE A 86 0.52 -1.02 -8.01
N TYR A 87 -0.60 -1.09 -8.73
CA TYR A 87 -1.31 0.11 -9.19
C TYR A 87 -1.96 0.86 -8.02
N ALA A 88 -2.61 0.14 -7.11
CA ALA A 88 -3.18 0.73 -5.90
C ALA A 88 -2.10 1.33 -4.99
N ALA A 89 -0.98 0.60 -4.79
CA ALA A 89 0.15 1.10 -4.02
C ALA A 89 0.72 2.40 -4.60
N GLY A 90 0.94 2.46 -5.92
CA GLY A 90 1.49 3.65 -6.57
C GLY A 90 0.58 4.88 -6.43
N LEU A 91 -0.71 4.73 -6.68
CA LEU A 91 -1.69 5.83 -6.57
C LEU A 91 -1.90 6.26 -5.11
N PHE A 92 -1.92 5.31 -4.18
CA PHE A 92 -1.98 5.62 -2.75
C PHE A 92 -0.75 6.42 -2.29
N THR A 93 0.46 5.97 -2.66
CA THR A 93 1.70 6.69 -2.33
C THR A 93 1.73 8.07 -2.97
N ALA A 94 1.25 8.21 -4.23
CA ALA A 94 1.15 9.52 -4.87
C ALA A 94 0.19 10.46 -4.11
N GLY A 95 -1.00 9.98 -3.74
CA GLY A 95 -1.95 10.75 -2.93
C GLY A 95 -1.38 11.14 -1.56
N LEU A 96 -0.63 10.23 -0.92
CA LEU A 96 0.06 10.48 0.33
C LEU A 96 1.13 11.58 0.19
N LEU A 97 1.95 11.54 -0.86
CA LEU A 97 2.98 12.55 -1.10
C LEU A 97 2.38 13.92 -1.43
N VAL A 98 1.37 13.96 -2.32
CA VAL A 98 0.69 15.20 -2.70
C VAL A 98 -0.05 15.79 -1.50
N GLY A 99 -0.78 14.98 -0.74
CA GLY A 99 -1.47 15.41 0.48
C GLY A 99 -0.50 15.94 1.53
N SER A 100 0.62 15.26 1.73
CA SER A 100 1.69 15.72 2.62
C SER A 100 2.24 17.08 2.19
N ALA A 101 2.52 17.26 0.91
CA ALA A 101 3.04 18.53 0.37
C ALA A 101 2.03 19.68 0.53
N PHE A 102 0.75 19.43 0.25
CA PHE A 102 -0.31 20.43 0.42
C PHE A 102 -0.52 20.81 1.89
N MET A 103 -0.50 19.85 2.80
CA MET A 103 -0.59 20.10 4.23
C MET A 103 0.55 21.00 4.71
N LEU A 104 1.80 20.62 4.41
CA LEU A 104 2.97 21.41 4.80
C LEU A 104 2.97 22.82 4.17
N SER A 105 2.56 22.94 2.90
CA SER A 105 2.43 24.25 2.25
C SER A 105 1.34 25.11 2.88
N THR A 106 0.26 24.52 3.39
CA THR A 106 -0.84 25.26 4.04
C THR A 106 -0.38 25.77 5.40
N PHE A 107 0.29 24.91 6.18
CA PHE A 107 0.86 25.30 7.47
C PHE A 107 1.90 26.42 7.31
N TRP A 108 2.75 26.36 6.28
CA TRP A 108 3.73 27.41 6.00
C TRP A 108 3.09 28.77 5.66
N LYS A 109 1.96 28.78 4.95
CA LYS A 109 1.31 30.02 4.48
C LYS A 109 0.54 30.75 5.57
N GLY A 110 0.29 30.14 6.73
CA GLY A 110 -0.37 30.78 7.87
C GLY A 110 -1.75 31.37 7.52
N VAL A 111 -2.70 30.51 7.12
CA VAL A 111 -4.03 30.91 6.68
C VAL A 111 -4.91 31.35 7.85
N ALA A 112 -4.69 32.56 8.37
CA ALA A 112 -5.60 33.30 9.25
C ALA A 112 -6.28 32.48 10.37
N GLY A 113 -5.57 31.52 11.00
CA GLY A 113 -6.06 30.70 12.11
C GLY A 113 -6.86 29.46 11.73
N TRP A 114 -6.92 29.11 10.43
CA TRP A 114 -7.53 27.88 9.91
C TRP A 114 -6.51 26.94 9.24
N GLU A 115 -5.23 27.30 9.28
CA GLU A 115 -4.16 26.54 8.64
C GLU A 115 -4.12 25.09 9.10
N ASP A 116 -4.38 24.83 10.38
CA ASP A 116 -4.37 23.51 11.00
C ASP A 116 -5.42 22.58 10.38
N ILE A 117 -6.68 23.02 10.39
CA ILE A 117 -7.83 22.26 9.89
C ILE A 117 -7.72 22.09 8.38
N ILE A 118 -7.40 23.15 7.63
CA ILE A 118 -7.31 23.08 6.17
C ILE A 118 -6.15 22.17 5.75
N GLY A 119 -4.99 22.29 6.41
CA GLY A 119 -3.84 21.46 6.10
C GLY A 119 -4.13 19.98 6.37
N LEU A 120 -4.63 19.63 7.55
CA LEU A 120 -5.02 18.25 7.90
C LEU A 120 -6.11 17.70 6.97
N LEU A 121 -7.15 18.49 6.69
CA LEU A 121 -8.25 18.08 5.82
C LEU A 121 -7.74 17.83 4.39
N SER A 122 -6.88 18.70 3.87
CA SER A 122 -6.28 18.52 2.55
C SER A 122 -5.49 17.21 2.46
N PHE A 123 -4.70 16.88 3.50
CA PHE A 123 -3.99 15.61 3.58
C PHE A 123 -4.95 14.42 3.48
N PHE A 124 -6.02 14.40 4.27
CA PHE A 124 -7.00 13.31 4.26
C PHE A 124 -7.75 13.20 2.92
N VAL A 125 -8.08 14.33 2.30
CA VAL A 125 -8.75 14.35 0.98
C VAL A 125 -7.85 13.74 -0.08
N PHE A 126 -6.59 14.17 -0.19
CA PHE A 126 -5.66 13.63 -1.19
C PHE A 126 -5.30 12.17 -0.92
N LEU A 127 -5.13 11.79 0.35
CA LEU A 127 -4.92 10.40 0.74
C LEU A 127 -6.12 9.52 0.38
N GLY A 128 -7.34 9.99 0.67
CA GLY A 128 -8.59 9.32 0.34
C GLY A 128 -8.78 9.16 -1.17
N ILE A 129 -8.52 10.21 -1.95
CA ILE A 129 -8.54 10.16 -3.41
C ILE A 129 -7.51 9.13 -3.91
N GLY A 130 -6.28 9.15 -3.42
CA GLY A 130 -5.24 8.19 -3.80
C GLY A 130 -5.63 6.75 -3.49
N LEU A 131 -6.24 6.50 -2.33
CA LEU A 131 -6.74 5.19 -1.93
C LEU A 131 -7.89 4.70 -2.81
N VAL A 132 -8.93 5.53 -2.99
CA VAL A 132 -10.12 5.18 -3.77
C VAL A 132 -9.77 4.98 -5.23
N THR A 133 -9.05 5.92 -5.84
CA THR A 133 -8.61 5.81 -7.24
C THR A 133 -7.66 4.63 -7.44
N GLY A 134 -6.74 4.40 -6.51
CA GLY A 134 -5.85 3.24 -6.52
C GLY A 134 -6.59 1.91 -6.55
N LEU A 135 -7.58 1.75 -5.67
CA LEU A 135 -8.42 0.55 -5.62
C LEU A 135 -9.30 0.40 -6.86
N LEU A 136 -9.88 1.49 -7.37
CA LEU A 136 -10.68 1.47 -8.60
C LEU A 136 -9.86 1.03 -9.81
N VAL A 137 -8.66 1.60 -10.01
CA VAL A 137 -7.77 1.21 -11.10
C VAL A 137 -7.36 -0.25 -10.97
N GLN A 138 -7.01 -0.70 -9.76
CA GLN A 138 -6.68 -2.10 -9.50
C GLN A 138 -7.86 -3.05 -9.83
N LEU A 139 -9.09 -2.66 -9.49
CA LEU A 139 -10.29 -3.43 -9.80
C LEU A 139 -10.55 -3.52 -11.30
N ILE A 140 -10.42 -2.41 -12.03
CA ILE A 140 -10.57 -2.37 -13.49
C ILE A 140 -9.55 -3.29 -14.16
N VAL A 141 -8.27 -3.19 -13.79
CA VAL A 141 -7.21 -4.05 -14.34
C VAL A 141 -7.48 -5.53 -14.05
N PHE A 142 -7.98 -5.85 -12.85
CA PHE A 142 -8.36 -7.21 -12.49
C PHE A 142 -9.50 -7.75 -13.37
N LEU A 143 -10.54 -6.96 -13.61
CA LEU A 143 -11.68 -7.35 -14.46
C LEU A 143 -11.27 -7.53 -15.93
N VAL A 144 -10.49 -6.62 -16.49
CA VAL A 144 -10.00 -6.71 -17.88
C VAL A 144 -9.14 -7.96 -18.08
N ASN A 145 -8.24 -8.24 -17.14
CA ASN A 145 -7.39 -9.43 -17.21
C ASN A 145 -8.17 -10.73 -17.03
N LYS A 146 -9.25 -10.71 -16.25
CA LYS A 146 -10.15 -11.86 -16.10
C LYS A 146 -10.93 -12.13 -17.39
N SER A 147 -11.46 -11.09 -18.03
CA SER A 147 -12.23 -11.21 -19.27
C SER A 147 -11.41 -11.67 -20.47
N ARG A 148 -10.10 -11.38 -20.53
CA ARG A 148 -9.21 -11.84 -21.61
C ARG A 148 -8.77 -13.29 -21.49
N LYS A 149 -8.98 -13.91 -20.33
CA LYS A 149 -8.61 -15.31 -20.05
C LYS A 149 -9.80 -16.27 -20.11
N ALA A 150 -11.03 -15.73 -20.14
CA ALA A 150 -12.26 -16.48 -20.39
C ALA A 150 -12.50 -16.53 -21.91
#